data_AF-A0AA39JHD9-F1
#
_entry.id   AF-A0AA39JHD9-F1
#
_cell.length_a   1.000
_cell.length_b   1.000
_cell.length_c   1.000
_cell.angle_alpha   90.00
_cell.angle_beta   90.00
_cell.angle_gamma   90.00
#
_symmetry.space_group_name_H-M   'P 1'
#
loop_
_entity.id
_entity.type
_entity.pdbx_description
1 polymer ?
#
loop_
_entity_poly.entity_id
_entity_poly.type
_entity_poly.pdbx_seq_one_letter_code
_entity_poly.pdbx_strand_id
1 'polypeptide(L)' 'MSRRSYLTVLIPAHRKALTRLLLSSHVLGVEVLRWSERYRPYIPRDWRLWRFCRVTVEDEPHALLVCAAAPGLTSL' A
#
# COMPACT_ATOMS: atom_id res chain seq x y z
N MET A 1 -12.20 -10.29 -25.13
CA MET A 1 -11.20 -9.68 -24.24
C MET A 1 -11.86 -9.30 -22.93
N SER A 2 -11.47 -9.92 -21.81
CA SER A 2 -12.01 -9.59 -20.49
C SER A 2 -11.55 -8.17 -20.08
N ARG A 3 -12.49 -7.32 -19.69
CA ARG A 3 -12.17 -5.96 -19.20
C ARG A 3 -11.55 -6.10 -17.81
N ARG A 4 -10.35 -5.55 -17.61
CA ARG A 4 -9.68 -5.60 -16.30
C ARG A 4 -10.59 -4.98 -15.24
N SER A 5 -10.81 -5.69 -14.13
CA SER A 5 -11.78 -5.32 -13.08
C SER A 5 -11.55 -3.91 -12.53
N TYR A 6 -10.30 -3.44 -12.44
CA TYR A 6 -10.01 -2.08 -11.96
C TYR A 6 -10.56 -0.97 -12.87
N LEU A 7 -10.85 -1.24 -14.14
CA LEU A 7 -11.42 -0.27 -15.08
C LEU A 7 -12.92 -0.06 -14.90
N THR A 8 -13.60 -0.87 -14.08
CA THR A 8 -15.02 -0.70 -13.75
C THR A 8 -15.24 0.26 -12.59
N VAL A 9 -14.17 0.65 -11.87
CA VAL A 9 -14.24 1.62 -10.77
C VAL A 9 -14.66 2.99 -11.34
N LEU A 10 -15.84 3.46 -10.93
CA LEU A 10 -16.47 4.68 -11.44
C LEU A 10 -15.66 5.93 -11.09
N ILE A 11 -15.16 6.01 -9.86
CA ILE A 11 -14.47 7.19 -9.34
C ILE A 11 -13.03 7.21 -9.90
N PRO A 12 -12.64 8.24 -10.68
CA PRO A 12 -11.31 8.30 -11.29
C PRO A 12 -10.16 8.24 -10.27
N ALA A 13 -10.34 8.88 -9.11
CA ALA A 13 -9.35 8.87 -8.03
C ALA A 13 -9.09 7.45 -7.51
N HIS A 14 -10.13 6.65 -7.28
CA HIS A 14 -9.99 5.26 -6.82
C HIS A 14 -9.38 4.37 -7.90
N ARG A 15 -9.76 4.54 -9.17
CA ARG A 15 -9.13 3.82 -10.28
C ARG A 15 -7.63 4.08 -10.35
N LYS A 16 -7.20 5.34 -10.18
CA LYS A 16 -5.79 5.72 -10.14
C LYS A 16 -5.08 5.12 -8.94
N ALA A 17 -5.70 5.15 -7.76
CA ALA A 17 -5.16 4.53 -6.55
C ALA A 17 -4.97 3.01 -6.72
N LEU A 18 -5.98 2.33 -7.27
CA LEU A 18 -5.93 0.88 -7.49
C LEU A 18 -4.93 0.50 -8.58
N THR A 19 -4.79 1.32 -9.63
CA THR A 19 -3.75 1.13 -10.65
C THR A 19 -2.35 1.29 -10.06
N ARG A 20 -2.14 2.30 -9.21
CA ARG A 20 -0.89 2.49 -8.48
C ARG A 20 -0.59 1.30 -7.56
N LEU A 21 -1.59 0.78 -6.88
CA LEU A 21 -1.46 -0.39 -6.01
C LEU A 21 -1.06 -1.64 -6.82
N LEU A 22 -1.73 -1.90 -7.95
CA LEU A 22 -1.43 -3.06 -8.80
C LEU A 22 -0.06 -2.98 -9.49
N LEU A 23 0.46 -1.78 -9.72
CA LEU A 23 1.73 -1.55 -10.42
C LEU A 23 2.88 -1.19 -9.48
N SER A 24 2.77 -1.46 -8.17
CA SER A 24 3.81 -1.13 -7.18
C SER A 24 4.25 0.35 -7.21
N SER A 25 3.32 1.25 -7.52
CA SER A 25 3.54 2.71 -7.63
C SER A 25 2.78 3.47 -6.52
N HIS A 26 2.82 2.92 -5.31
CA HIS A 26 2.14 3.44 -4.13
C HIS A 26 3.12 3.86 -3.03
N VAL A 27 2.59 4.53 -2.02
CA VAL A 27 3.37 5.15 -0.93
C VAL A 27 3.55 4.24 0.29
N LEU A 28 3.24 2.95 0.15
CA LEU A 28 3.38 2.00 1.25
C LEU A 28 4.86 1.67 1.45
N GLY A 29 5.30 1.57 2.71
CA GLY A 29 6.63 1.20 3.13
C GLY A 29 7.22 0.00 2.39
N VAL A 30 6.43 -1.04 2.06
CA VAL A 30 6.94 -2.19 1.29
C VAL A 30 7.57 -1.79 -0.05
N GLU A 31 7.06 -0.76 -0.73
CA GLU A 31 7.61 -0.25 -1.99
C GLU A 31 8.52 0.97 -1.79
N VAL A 32 8.11 1.94 -0.96
CA VAL A 32 8.92 3.15 -0.75
C VAL A 32 10.29 2.78 -0.18
N LEU A 33 10.33 1.96 0.88
CA LEU A 33 11.57 1.61 1.57
C LEU A 33 12.34 0.46 0.89
N ARG A 34 11.84 -0.04 -0.25
CA ARG A 34 12.50 -1.06 -1.06
C ARG A 34 13.78 -0.56 -1.71
N TRP A 35 13.79 0.71 -2.08
CA TRP A 35 14.87 1.30 -2.85
C TRP A 35 15.79 2.11 -1.95
N SER A 36 17.09 2.07 -2.23
CA SER A 36 18.03 3.02 -1.66
C SER A 36 17.84 4.40 -2.32
N GLU A 37 17.81 5.45 -1.52
CA GLU A 37 17.76 6.83 -1.98
C GLU A 37 18.97 7.61 -1.44
N ARG A 38 19.21 8.80 -1.98
CA ARG A 38 20.39 9.64 -1.65
C ARG A 38 20.67 9.79 -0.15
N TYR A 39 19.63 9.82 0.68
CA TYR A 39 19.73 9.97 2.15
C TYR A 39 19.04 8.85 2.92
N ARG A 40 18.68 7.74 2.25
CA ARG A 40 18.03 6.60 2.88
C ARG A 40 18.67 5.30 2.40
N PRO A 41 19.35 4.55 3.28
CA PRO A 41 19.87 3.24 2.91
C PRO A 41 18.72 2.28 2.62
N TYR A 42 19.06 1.15 2.00
CA TYR A 42 18.13 0.04 1.84
C TYR A 42 17.61 -0.43 3.21
N ILE A 43 16.30 -0.64 3.31
CA ILE A 43 15.66 -1.12 4.54
C ILE A 43 15.17 -2.56 4.30
N PRO A 44 15.62 -3.54 5.11
CA PRO A 44 15.13 -4.92 5.04
C PRO A 44 13.60 -4.98 5.16
N ARG A 45 12.96 -5.92 4.43
CA ARG A 45 11.49 -6.03 4.40
C ARG A 45 10.87 -6.08 5.79
N ASP A 46 11.46 -6.86 6.69
CA ASP A 46 10.94 -7.07 8.05
C ASP A 46 10.98 -5.79 8.92
N TRP A 47 11.74 -4.77 8.49
CA TRP A 47 11.84 -3.48 9.17
C TRP A 47 10.90 -2.43 8.58
N ARG A 48 10.21 -2.72 7.47
CA ARG A 48 9.28 -1.80 6.81
C ARG A 48 7.91 -1.81 7.50
N LEU A 49 7.90 -1.58 8.81
CA LEU A 49 6.73 -1.73 9.65
C LEU A 49 5.66 -0.67 9.36
N TRP A 50 4.39 -1.05 9.48
CA TRP A 50 3.24 -0.16 9.35
C TRP A 50 3.28 0.96 10.39
N ARG A 51 3.10 2.21 9.92
CA ARG A 51 3.21 3.41 10.77
C ARG A 51 2.26 3.44 11.96
N PHE A 52 1.11 2.77 11.88
CA PHE A 52 0.11 2.77 12.96
C PHE A 52 0.35 1.62 13.96
N CYS A 53 0.33 0.37 13.52
CA CYS A 53 0.46 -0.77 14.44
C CYS A 53 1.91 -1.06 14.82
N ARG A 54 2.88 -0.80 13.94
CA ARG A 54 4.31 -1.13 14.11
C ARG A 54 4.60 -2.59 14.45
N VAL A 55 3.66 -3.51 14.21
CA VAL A 55 3.81 -4.94 14.51
C VAL A 55 4.19 -5.72 13.25
N THR A 56 3.66 -5.31 12.11
CA THR A 56 3.79 -6.03 10.84
C THR A 56 4.21 -5.08 9.71
N VAL A 57 4.71 -5.67 8.63
CA VAL A 57 5.14 -4.94 7.43
C VAL A 57 3.99 -4.11 6.84
N GLU A 58 4.30 -2.90 6.37
CA GLU A 58 3.42 -2.02 5.59
C GLU A 58 3.25 -2.55 4.16
N ASP A 59 2.57 -3.68 4.01
CA ASP A 59 2.13 -4.21 2.72
C ASP A 59 0.66 -3.86 2.44
N GLU A 60 0.23 -4.08 1.20
CA GLU A 60 -1.10 -3.75 0.70
C GLU A 60 -2.23 -4.39 1.51
N PRO A 61 -2.22 -5.72 1.77
CA PRO A 61 -3.30 -6.34 2.54
C PRO A 61 -3.31 -5.84 3.99
N HIS A 62 -2.14 -5.66 4.62
CA HIS A 62 -2.11 -5.16 5.99
C HIS A 62 -2.65 -3.73 6.08
N ALA A 63 -2.19 -2.86 5.19
CA ALA A 63 -2.58 -1.46 5.13
C ALA A 63 -4.07 -1.24 4.89
N LEU A 64 -4.69 -2.08 4.04
CA LEU A 64 -6.05 -1.86 3.56
C LEU A 64 -7.11 -2.71 4.25
N LEU A 65 -6.79 -3.94 4.65
CA LEU A 65 -7.80 -4.94 5.02
C LEU A 65 -7.61 -5.55 6.41
N VAL A 66 -6.39 -5.60 6.94
CA VAL A 66 -6.11 -6.32 8.20
C VAL A 66 -5.95 -5.38 9.39
N CYS A 67 -5.31 -4.22 9.18
CA CYS A 67 -4.94 -3.36 10.30
C CYS A 67 -6.11 -2.53 10.84
N ALA A 68 -6.65 -2.91 12.00
CA ALA A 68 -7.64 -2.11 12.72
C ALA A 68 -7.05 -0.90 13.46
N ALA A 69 -5.72 -0.75 13.49
CA ALA A 69 -5.04 0.35 14.18
C ALA A 69 -5.10 1.68 13.41
N ALA A 70 -5.57 1.67 12.16
CA ALA A 70 -5.74 2.89 11.38
C ALA A 70 -7.11 3.53 11.67
N PRO A 71 -7.17 4.71 12.31
CA PRO A 71 -8.43 5.40 12.55
C PRO A 71 -9.09 5.77 11.21
N GLY A 72 -10.31 5.27 10.97
CA GLY A 72 -11.10 5.54 9.77
C GLY A 72 -11.11 4.44 8.69
N LEU A 73 -10.38 3.32 8.88
CA LEU A 73 -10.46 2.13 8.01
C LEU A 73 -11.27 0.98 8.63
N THR A 74 -11.78 1.14 9.86
CA THR A 74 -12.47 0.10 10.65
C THR A 74 -13.94 -0.13 10.29
N SER A 75 -14.39 0.20 9.08
CA SER A 75 -15.75 -0.12 8.65
C SER A 75 -15.80 -0.49 7.16
N LEU A 76 -15.77 -1.79 6.90
CA LEU A 76 -16.37 -2.43 5.72
C LEU A 76 -17.38 -3.46 6.20
#